data_AF-A0A397EK46-F1
#
_entry.id   AF-A0A397EK46-F1
#
_cell.length_a   1.000
_cell.length_b   1.000
_cell.length_c   1.000
_cell.angle_alpha   90.00
_cell.angle_beta   90.00
_cell.angle_gamma   90.00
#
_symmetry.space_group_name_H-M   'P 1'
#
loop_
_entity.id
_entity.type
_entity.pdbx_description
1 polymer ?
#
loop_
_entity_poly.entity_id
_entity_poly.type
_entity_poly.pdbx_seq_one_letter_code
_entity_poly.pdbx_strand_id
1 'polypeptide(L)'
;MEEGDCTICLDPLLHELHALPCGHVFHGRCIHAALRAKKQCPQCRRQVVAQAPIRLFFKASTTTTGDGPSPSKSPSSPSGRRLDDVVATYETKLSLLRKQLHAMNAEREASKNDLKKWEEYGQKSQASYKNLASKHATLLRANETLTTDLRTAKQSIVALEATVTRAHADTATVQFLNTNDMNALESDLANPAMVISALKKANRFRMLQYEKVVQKLHVAKEQVNRLTEVAMQGGDAASPRRKKAHKRPHTAGPLPAFDVRQASMLASFHDVMPAAPGASNAQTVVTQGRQLHWMHREDLKPREIAHPISSRLVLHPRDMHKENHSLHDRSTKPKKAAPAHTNPITNWLR
;
A
#
# COMPACT_ATOMS: atom_id res chain seq x y z
N MET A 1 -24.06 -41.65 -20.45
CA MET A 1 -25.18 -41.83 -21.38
C MET A 1 -24.60 -42.58 -22.54
N GLU A 2 -24.94 -43.86 -22.68
CA GLU A 2 -24.39 -44.70 -23.73
C GLU A 2 -24.85 -44.17 -25.10
N GLU A 3 -23.95 -44.17 -26.09
CA GLU A 3 -24.27 -43.85 -27.48
C GLU A 3 -25.22 -44.92 -28.02
N GLY A 4 -26.53 -44.68 -27.92
CA GLY A 4 -27.53 -45.66 -28.37
C GLY A 4 -28.89 -45.57 -27.69
N ASP A 5 -29.05 -44.75 -26.65
CA ASP A 5 -30.31 -44.65 -25.90
C ASP A 5 -31.21 -43.49 -26.36
N CYS A 6 -32.52 -43.68 -26.26
CA CYS A 6 -33.50 -42.64 -26.47
C CYS A 6 -33.48 -41.66 -25.29
N THR A 7 -33.11 -40.39 -25.51
CA THR A 7 -33.01 -39.42 -24.40
C THR A 7 -34.35 -38.98 -23.81
N ILE A 8 -35.47 -39.54 -24.27
CA ILE A 8 -36.81 -39.25 -23.76
C ILE A 8 -37.25 -40.32 -22.74
N CYS A 9 -37.12 -41.61 -23.07
CA CYS A 9 -37.50 -42.71 -22.17
C CYS A 9 -36.29 -43.40 -21.51
N LEU A 10 -35.08 -43.09 -21.96
CA LEU A 10 -33.82 -43.69 -21.52
C LEU A 10 -33.67 -45.19 -21.85
N ASP A 11 -34.48 -45.71 -22.79
CA ASP A 11 -34.36 -47.09 -23.30
C ASP A 11 -33.52 -47.15 -24.58
N PRO A 12 -32.87 -48.30 -24.88
CA PRO A 12 -32.11 -48.51 -26.11
C PRO A 12 -32.93 -48.30 -27.40
N LEU A 13 -32.32 -47.68 -28.41
CA LEU A 13 -32.91 -47.39 -29.72
C LEU A 13 -32.94 -48.65 -30.62
N LEU A 14 -33.79 -49.62 -30.29
CA LEU A 14 -33.86 -50.91 -30.99
C LEU A 14 -34.97 -51.01 -32.06
N HIS A 15 -36.09 -50.30 -31.89
CA HIS A 15 -37.28 -50.45 -32.73
C HIS A 15 -37.96 -49.10 -33.00
N GLU A 16 -38.66 -48.98 -34.13
CA GLU A 16 -39.45 -47.79 -34.51
C GLU A 16 -38.69 -46.45 -34.43
N LEU A 17 -37.50 -46.39 -35.01
CA LEU A 17 -36.62 -45.22 -34.94
C LEU A 17 -37.09 -44.09 -35.86
N HIS A 18 -37.06 -42.87 -35.34
CA HIS A 18 -37.39 -41.66 -36.09
C HIS A 18 -36.31 -40.61 -35.88
N ALA A 19 -35.84 -40.03 -36.99
CA ALA A 19 -34.91 -38.91 -36.99
C ALA A 19 -35.65 -37.59 -37.19
N LEU A 20 -35.22 -36.56 -36.47
CA LEU A 20 -35.60 -35.19 -36.79
C LEU A 20 -34.72 -34.61 -37.90
N PRO A 21 -35.13 -33.51 -38.57
CA PRO A 21 -34.30 -32.80 -39.57
C PRO A 21 -32.94 -32.31 -39.03
N CYS A 22 -32.79 -32.25 -37.71
CA CYS A 22 -31.51 -31.94 -37.05
C CYS A 22 -30.58 -33.15 -36.88
N GLY A 23 -31.00 -34.36 -37.28
CA GLY A 23 -30.20 -35.59 -37.20
C GLY A 23 -30.35 -36.40 -35.92
N HIS A 24 -31.02 -35.88 -34.88
CA HIS A 24 -31.22 -36.62 -33.63
C HIS A 24 -32.30 -37.71 -33.76
N VAL A 25 -32.03 -38.89 -33.19
CA VAL A 25 -32.84 -40.11 -33.33
C VAL A 25 -33.52 -40.46 -32.00
N PHE A 26 -34.79 -40.87 -32.08
CA PHE A 26 -35.63 -41.25 -30.93
C PHE A 26 -36.58 -42.40 -31.33
N HIS A 27 -37.25 -43.04 -30.37
CA HIS A 27 -38.41 -43.87 -30.71
C HIS A 27 -39.55 -43.01 -31.27
N GLY A 28 -40.31 -43.54 -32.22
CA GLY A 28 -41.41 -42.83 -32.88
C GLY A 28 -42.46 -42.31 -31.91
N ARG A 29 -42.85 -43.14 -30.94
CA ARG A 29 -43.82 -42.74 -29.90
C ARG A 29 -43.31 -41.58 -29.06
N CYS A 30 -42.04 -41.66 -28.64
CA CYS A 30 -41.39 -40.65 -27.81
C CYS A 30 -41.31 -39.30 -28.54
N ILE A 31 -40.84 -39.29 -29.79
CA ILE A 31 -40.70 -38.03 -30.52
C ILE A 31 -42.04 -37.44 -30.93
N HIS A 32 -43.02 -38.26 -31.29
CA HIS A 32 -44.37 -37.76 -31.59
C HIS A 32 -45.04 -37.14 -30.36
N ALA A 33 -44.84 -37.72 -29.17
CA ALA A 33 -45.33 -37.12 -27.93
C ALA A 33 -44.62 -35.79 -27.61
N ALA A 34 -43.30 -35.74 -27.75
CA ALA A 34 -42.53 -34.53 -27.50
C ALA A 34 -42.90 -33.39 -28.46
N LEU A 35 -43.08 -33.68 -29.74
CA LEU A 35 -43.46 -32.68 -30.74
C LEU A 35 -44.89 -32.16 -30.61
N ARG A 36 -45.81 -32.95 -30.03
CA ARG A 36 -47.15 -32.45 -29.65
C ARG A 36 -47.07 -31.38 -28.57
N ALA A 37 -46.16 -31.53 -27.62
CA ALA A 37 -45.97 -30.55 -26.54
C ALA A 37 -45.22 -29.31 -27.03
N LYS A 38 -44.11 -29.48 -27.74
CA LYS A 38 -43.30 -28.38 -28.29
C LYS A 38 -42.71 -28.80 -29.62
N LYS A 39 -42.90 -27.99 -30.67
CA LYS A 39 -42.37 -28.24 -32.02
C LYS A 39 -40.84 -28.00 -32.14
N GLN A 40 -40.06 -28.58 -31.24
CA GLN A 40 -38.60 -28.42 -31.15
C GLN A 40 -37.94 -29.77 -30.81
N CYS A 41 -36.71 -29.97 -31.26
CA CYS A 41 -35.91 -31.14 -30.89
C CYS A 41 -35.63 -31.15 -29.36
N PRO A 42 -35.89 -32.25 -28.63
CA PRO A 42 -35.59 -32.33 -27.20
C PRO A 42 -34.09 -32.21 -26.87
N GLN A 43 -33.22 -32.58 -27.81
CA GLN A 43 -31.78 -32.62 -27.61
C GLN A 43 -31.11 -31.28 -27.96
N CYS A 44 -31.37 -30.74 -29.14
CA CYS A 44 -30.70 -29.52 -29.62
C CYS A 44 -31.60 -28.28 -29.73
N ARG A 45 -32.89 -28.40 -29.38
CA ARG A 45 -33.89 -27.32 -29.39
C ARG A 45 -34.16 -26.66 -30.75
N ARG A 46 -33.59 -27.19 -31.83
CA ARG A 46 -33.87 -26.72 -33.20
C ARG A 46 -35.36 -26.92 -33.53
N GLN A 47 -35.98 -25.90 -34.10
CA GLN A 47 -37.40 -25.91 -34.42
C GLN A 47 -37.69 -26.87 -35.56
N VAL A 48 -38.75 -27.66 -35.41
CA VAL A 48 -39.19 -28.63 -36.41
C VAL A 48 -40.36 -28.00 -37.16
N VAL A 49 -40.06 -27.41 -38.32
CA VAL A 49 -41.03 -26.67 -39.13
C VAL A 49 -41.40 -27.51 -40.35
N ALA A 50 -42.70 -27.75 -40.54
CA ALA A 50 -43.35 -28.38 -41.70
C ALA A 50 -42.96 -29.83 -42.09
N GLN A 51 -41.81 -30.36 -41.67
CA GLN A 51 -41.40 -31.74 -41.98
C GLN A 51 -41.63 -32.68 -40.80
N ALA A 52 -42.38 -33.76 -41.03
CA ALA A 52 -42.62 -34.80 -40.04
C ALA A 52 -41.31 -35.56 -39.72
N PRO A 53 -41.19 -36.18 -38.53
CA PRO A 53 -40.07 -37.06 -38.21
C PRO A 53 -39.91 -38.15 -39.27
N ILE A 54 -38.68 -38.35 -39.72
CA ILE A 54 -38.35 -39.33 -40.76
C ILE A 54 -38.20 -40.69 -40.10
N ARG A 55 -39.07 -41.64 -40.46
CA ARG A 55 -38.99 -43.02 -39.96
C ARG A 55 -37.81 -43.73 -40.60
N LEU A 56 -36.92 -44.28 -39.79
CA LEU A 56 -35.73 -45.00 -40.23
C LEU A 56 -36.05 -46.50 -40.29
N PHE A 57 -35.65 -47.14 -41.39
CA PHE A 57 -35.74 -48.59 -41.56
C PHE A 57 -34.33 -49.16 -41.56
N PHE A 58 -33.95 -49.82 -40.48
CA PHE A 58 -32.70 -50.58 -40.43
C PHE A 58 -33.00 -52.06 -40.68
N LYS A 59 -32.28 -52.65 -41.63
CA LYS A 59 -32.28 -54.10 -41.81
C LYS A 59 -31.37 -54.69 -40.74
N ALA A 60 -31.92 -55.01 -39.59
CA ALA A 60 -31.18 -55.66 -38.52
C ALA A 60 -30.79 -57.07 -38.98
N SER A 61 -29.50 -57.36 -39.09
CA SER A 61 -28.98 -58.72 -39.14
C SER A 61 -29.13 -59.31 -37.74
N THR A 62 -30.26 -59.95 -37.48
CA THR A 62 -30.50 -60.70 -36.25
C THR A 62 -29.58 -61.92 -36.23
N THR A 63 -28.44 -61.83 -35.57
CA THR A 63 -27.74 -63.02 -35.07
C THR A 63 -28.54 -63.59 -33.91
N THR A 64 -29.62 -64.29 -34.24
CA THR A 64 -30.38 -65.14 -33.34
C THR A 64 -29.64 -66.47 -33.26
N THR A 65 -28.71 -66.61 -32.32
CA THR A 65 -28.22 -67.93 -31.92
C THR A 65 -29.31 -68.59 -31.07
N GLY A 66 -29.97 -69.61 -31.61
CA GLY A 66 -30.84 -70.46 -30.80
C GLY A 66 -31.97 -71.17 -31.53
N ASP A 67 -31.70 -71.83 -32.66
CA ASP A 67 -32.54 -72.92 -33.16
C ASP A 67 -31.73 -74.21 -33.11
N GLY A 68 -32.24 -75.18 -32.35
CA GLY A 68 -31.76 -76.56 -32.29
C GLY A 68 -32.80 -77.45 -31.59
N PRO A 69 -33.11 -78.64 -32.13
CA PRO A 69 -34.45 -79.23 -32.04
C PRO A 69 -34.63 -80.20 -30.87
N SER A 70 -35.90 -80.53 -30.59
CA SER A 70 -36.37 -81.60 -29.70
C SER A 70 -35.55 -82.90 -29.82
N PRO A 71 -35.42 -83.63 -28.69
CA PRO A 71 -36.08 -84.93 -28.66
C PRO A 71 -36.83 -85.21 -27.35
N SER A 72 -37.90 -85.96 -27.56
CA SER A 72 -38.80 -86.61 -26.64
C SER A 72 -38.11 -87.29 -25.46
N LYS A 73 -38.57 -87.02 -24.24
CA LYS A 73 -38.68 -87.96 -23.10
C LYS A 73 -39.49 -87.29 -21.98
N SER A 74 -40.63 -87.88 -21.64
CA SER A 74 -41.22 -87.78 -20.30
C SER A 74 -40.81 -89.05 -19.54
N PRO A 75 -40.60 -89.04 -18.21
CA PRO A 75 -41.72 -88.85 -17.30
C PRO A 75 -41.43 -88.02 -16.03
N SER A 76 -42.53 -87.64 -15.37
CA SER A 76 -42.69 -87.11 -14.00
C SER A 76 -42.59 -85.59 -13.79
N SER A 77 -43.76 -85.00 -13.49
CA SER A 77 -44.06 -83.68 -12.91
C SER A 77 -43.05 -82.54 -13.16
N PRO A 78 -43.34 -81.63 -14.11
CA PRO A 78 -42.51 -80.46 -14.41
C PRO A 78 -42.89 -79.19 -13.64
N SER A 79 -43.98 -79.19 -12.86
CA SER A 79 -44.49 -77.96 -12.24
C SER A 79 -43.66 -77.43 -11.06
N GLY A 80 -42.98 -78.30 -10.31
CA GLY A 80 -42.13 -77.89 -9.18
C GLY A 80 -40.81 -77.26 -9.63
N ARG A 81 -40.09 -77.93 -10.54
CA ARG A 81 -38.75 -77.49 -10.98
C ARG A 81 -38.74 -76.12 -11.69
N ARG A 82 -39.78 -75.79 -12.46
CA ARG A 82 -39.90 -74.46 -13.10
C ARG A 82 -40.11 -73.34 -12.09
N LEU A 83 -40.79 -73.59 -10.97
CA LEU A 83 -40.99 -72.58 -9.94
C LEU A 83 -39.71 -72.38 -9.13
N ASP A 84 -38.99 -73.46 -8.82
CA ASP A 84 -37.70 -73.41 -8.13
C ASP A 84 -36.65 -72.62 -8.94
N ASP A 85 -36.57 -72.83 -10.25
CA ASP A 85 -35.69 -72.06 -11.14
C ASP A 85 -36.06 -70.57 -11.14
N VAL A 86 -37.35 -70.25 -11.18
CA VAL A 86 -37.84 -68.87 -11.13
C VAL A 86 -37.52 -68.23 -9.78
N VAL A 87 -37.72 -68.95 -8.67
CA VAL A 87 -37.37 -68.49 -7.32
C VAL A 87 -35.86 -68.23 -7.22
N ALA A 88 -35.02 -69.15 -7.70
CA ALA A 88 -33.56 -68.98 -7.74
C ALA A 88 -33.13 -67.76 -8.58
N THR A 89 -33.79 -67.49 -9.71
CA THR A 89 -33.52 -66.26 -10.50
C THR A 89 -33.89 -64.97 -9.76
N TYR A 90 -34.94 -64.99 -8.94
CA TYR A 90 -35.30 -63.83 -8.13
C TYR A 90 -34.39 -63.67 -6.91
N GLU A 91 -33.97 -64.76 -6.28
CA GLU A 91 -33.00 -64.73 -5.19
C GLU A 91 -31.65 -64.16 -5.64
N THR A 92 -31.15 -64.60 -6.80
CA THR A 92 -29.93 -64.05 -7.40
C THR A 92 -30.06 -62.56 -7.72
N LYS A 93 -31.18 -62.13 -8.34
CA LYS A 93 -31.49 -60.71 -8.58
C LYS A 93 -31.55 -59.90 -7.29
N LEU A 94 -32.19 -60.40 -6.24
CA LEU A 94 -32.24 -59.75 -4.94
C LEU A 94 -30.85 -59.62 -4.30
N SER A 95 -30.01 -60.65 -4.43
CA SER A 95 -28.63 -60.61 -3.95
C SER A 95 -27.80 -59.54 -4.70
N LEU A 96 -27.99 -59.42 -6.02
CA LEU A 96 -27.29 -58.45 -6.84
C LEU A 96 -27.72 -57.01 -6.49
N LEU A 97 -29.03 -56.78 -6.37
CA LEU A 97 -29.58 -55.47 -5.98
C LEU A 97 -29.11 -55.07 -4.57
N ARG A 98 -29.05 -56.00 -3.61
CA ARG A 98 -28.49 -55.74 -2.28
C ARG A 98 -27.02 -55.35 -2.35
N LYS A 99 -26.20 -56.07 -3.13
CA LYS A 99 -24.78 -55.74 -3.34
C LYS A 99 -24.61 -54.35 -3.97
N GLN A 100 -25.41 -54.02 -4.99
CA GLN A 100 -25.41 -52.71 -5.62
C GLN A 100 -25.77 -51.59 -4.64
N LEU A 101 -26.81 -51.80 -3.81
CA LEU A 101 -27.19 -50.84 -2.77
C LEU A 101 -26.08 -50.62 -1.74
N HIS A 102 -25.40 -51.69 -1.32
CA HIS A 102 -24.26 -51.58 -0.40
C HIS A 102 -23.08 -50.85 -1.03
N ALA A 103 -22.75 -51.14 -2.30
CA ALA A 103 -21.69 -50.44 -3.03
C ALA A 103 -22.00 -48.95 -3.14
N MET A 104 -23.22 -48.59 -3.57
CA MET A 104 -23.65 -47.19 -3.64
C MET A 104 -23.64 -46.48 -2.29
N ASN A 105 -24.05 -47.15 -1.21
CA ASN A 105 -23.99 -46.57 0.13
C ASN A 105 -22.55 -46.37 0.59
N ALA A 106 -21.64 -47.31 0.29
CA ALA A 106 -20.21 -47.17 0.61
C ALA A 106 -19.57 -46.00 -0.16
N GLU A 107 -19.87 -45.84 -1.45
CA GLU A 107 -19.43 -44.71 -2.26
C GLU A 107 -19.96 -43.37 -1.73
N ARG A 108 -21.22 -43.34 -1.30
CA ARG A 108 -21.82 -42.16 -0.68
C ARG A 108 -21.11 -41.77 0.62
N GLU A 109 -20.78 -42.73 1.48
CA GLU A 109 -20.05 -42.46 2.72
C GLU A 109 -18.59 -42.04 2.45
N ALA A 110 -17.92 -42.65 1.47
CA ALA A 110 -16.60 -42.20 1.03
C ALA A 110 -16.64 -40.74 0.56
N SER A 111 -17.60 -40.39 -0.29
CA SER A 111 -17.80 -39.02 -0.79
C SER A 111 -18.09 -38.03 0.35
N LYS A 112 -18.90 -38.42 1.35
CA LYS A 112 -19.15 -37.60 2.55
C LYS A 112 -17.89 -37.38 3.38
N ASN A 113 -17.07 -38.43 3.56
CA ASN A 113 -15.83 -38.33 4.31
C ASN A 113 -14.82 -37.41 3.63
N ASP A 114 -14.72 -37.48 2.30
CA ASP A 114 -13.86 -36.58 1.55
C ASP A 114 -14.35 -35.13 1.62
N LEU A 115 -15.67 -34.89 1.54
CA LEU A 115 -16.24 -33.56 1.76
C LEU A 115 -15.84 -32.98 3.11
N LYS A 116 -15.92 -33.77 4.20
CA LYS A 116 -15.49 -33.35 5.54
C LYS A 116 -14.01 -32.99 5.61
N LYS A 117 -13.14 -33.81 4.99
CA LYS A 117 -11.70 -33.51 4.93
C LYS A 117 -11.44 -32.18 4.21
N TRP A 118 -12.13 -31.94 3.09
CA TRP A 118 -12.00 -30.69 2.35
C TRP A 118 -12.54 -29.48 3.11
N GLU A 119 -13.63 -29.65 3.87
CA GLU A 119 -14.17 -28.62 4.73
C GLU A 119 -13.18 -28.24 5.84
N GLU A 120 -12.62 -29.22 6.54
CA GLU A 120 -11.59 -29.00 7.57
C GLU A 120 -10.33 -28.33 6.98
N TYR A 121 -9.88 -28.78 5.81
CA TYR A 121 -8.77 -28.16 5.09
C TYR A 121 -9.08 -26.70 4.74
N GLY A 122 -10.27 -26.44 4.22
CA GLY A 122 -10.76 -25.10 3.90
C GLY A 122 -10.77 -24.19 5.13
N GLN A 123 -11.28 -24.69 6.26
CA GLN A 123 -11.29 -23.94 7.52
C GLN A 123 -9.87 -23.63 8.03
N LYS A 124 -8.96 -24.61 8.01
CA LYS A 124 -7.55 -24.41 8.40
C LYS A 124 -6.84 -23.39 7.52
N SER A 125 -7.05 -23.48 6.20
CA SER A 125 -6.51 -22.52 5.24
C SER A 125 -7.07 -21.12 5.48
N GLN A 126 -8.38 -21.00 5.68
CA GLN A 126 -9.03 -19.72 5.96
C GLN A 126 -8.55 -19.09 7.28
N ALA A 127 -8.36 -19.89 8.33
CA ALA A 127 -7.81 -19.42 9.60
C ALA A 127 -6.37 -18.90 9.44
N SER A 128 -5.55 -19.63 8.68
CA SER A 128 -4.17 -19.23 8.37
C SER A 128 -4.14 -17.91 7.58
N TYR A 129 -5.01 -17.77 6.58
CA TYR A 129 -5.16 -16.55 5.80
C TYR A 129 -5.59 -15.36 6.68
N LYS A 130 -6.58 -15.54 7.57
CA LYS A 130 -7.01 -14.50 8.52
C LYS A 130 -5.87 -14.06 9.45
N ASN A 131 -5.06 -14.99 9.94
CA ASN A 131 -3.88 -14.69 10.75
C ASN A 131 -2.83 -13.90 9.96
N LEU A 132 -2.58 -14.28 8.70
CA LEU A 132 -1.66 -13.56 7.83
C LEU A 132 -2.17 -12.15 7.52
N ALA A 133 -3.47 -11.99 7.26
CA ALA A 133 -4.10 -10.70 7.01
C ALA A 133 -3.99 -9.75 8.22
N SER A 134 -4.17 -10.26 9.46
CA SER A 134 -4.03 -9.43 10.66
C SER A 134 -2.58 -8.99 10.92
N LYS A 135 -1.60 -9.88 10.65
CA LYS A 135 -0.18 -9.54 10.67
C LYS A 135 0.15 -8.47 9.62
N HIS A 136 -0.34 -8.64 8.39
CA HIS A 136 -0.15 -7.66 7.32
C HIS A 136 -0.73 -6.29 7.70
N ALA A 137 -1.95 -6.23 8.23
CA ALA A 137 -2.56 -4.98 8.70
C ALA A 137 -1.74 -4.31 9.81
N THR A 138 -1.10 -5.10 10.68
CA THR A 138 -0.24 -4.57 11.75
C THR A 138 1.07 -4.01 11.19
N LEU A 139 1.69 -4.70 10.24
CA LEU A 139 2.89 -4.24 9.55
C LEU A 139 2.62 -2.97 8.74
N LEU A 140 1.46 -2.85 8.09
CA LEU A 140 1.07 -1.63 7.38
C LEU A 140 0.99 -0.44 8.34
N ARG A 141 0.29 -0.56 9.47
CA ARG A 141 0.24 0.51 10.47
C ARG A 141 1.63 0.89 10.98
N ALA A 142 2.48 -0.09 11.27
CA ALA A 142 3.85 0.16 11.72
C ALA A 142 4.69 0.88 10.64
N ASN A 143 4.48 0.55 9.37
CA ASN A 143 5.16 1.22 8.26
C ASN A 143 4.70 2.68 8.12
N GLU A 144 3.40 2.94 8.24
CA GLU A 144 2.84 4.29 8.23
C GLU A 144 3.43 5.13 9.37
N THR A 145 3.46 4.60 10.61
CA THR A 145 4.06 5.30 11.76
C THR A 145 5.55 5.57 11.56
N LEU A 146 6.31 4.59 11.08
CA LEU A 146 7.74 4.79 10.80
C LEU A 146 7.98 5.84 9.71
N THR A 147 7.10 5.88 8.71
CA THR A 147 7.17 6.88 7.64
C THR A 147 6.86 8.28 8.17
N THR A 148 5.90 8.43 9.08
CA THR A 148 5.63 9.71 9.73
C THR A 148 6.78 10.14 10.63
N ASP A 149 7.34 9.22 11.41
CA ASP A 149 8.45 9.50 12.32
C ASP A 149 9.73 9.86 11.57
N LEU A 150 10.00 9.19 10.44
CA LEU A 150 11.10 9.56 9.56
C LEU A 150 10.93 10.98 9.01
N ARG A 151 9.69 11.37 8.65
CA ARG A 151 9.41 12.72 8.14
C ARG A 151 9.63 13.78 9.22
N THR A 152 9.14 13.55 10.44
CA THR A 152 9.30 14.49 11.55
C THR A 152 10.76 14.60 11.99
N ALA A 153 11.49 13.48 12.04
CA ALA A 153 12.92 13.48 12.32
C ALA A 153 13.73 14.24 11.25
N LYS A 154 13.38 14.12 9.97
CA LYS A 154 14.02 14.92 8.91
C LYS A 154 13.77 16.41 9.09
N GLN A 155 12.54 16.80 9.44
CA GLN A 155 12.20 18.20 9.71
C GLN A 155 12.95 18.73 10.94
N SER A 156 13.10 17.93 12.00
CA SER A 156 13.84 18.34 13.20
C SER A 156 15.34 18.50 12.92
N ILE A 157 15.94 17.64 12.08
CA ILE A 157 17.33 17.78 11.64
C ILE A 157 17.54 19.11 10.90
N VAL A 158 16.69 19.42 9.91
CA VAL A 158 16.78 20.69 9.17
C VAL A 158 16.62 21.90 10.09
N ALA A 159 15.69 21.83 11.05
CA ALA A 159 15.53 22.89 12.05
C ALA A 159 16.78 23.04 12.92
N LEU A 160 17.37 21.92 13.36
CA LEU A 160 18.58 21.92 14.18
C LEU A 160 19.79 22.46 13.40
N GLU A 161 19.99 22.05 12.15
CA GLU A 161 21.01 22.58 11.25
C GLU A 161 20.86 24.11 11.09
N ALA A 162 19.63 24.60 10.92
CA ALA A 162 19.36 26.04 10.87
C ALA A 162 19.69 26.75 12.20
N THR A 163 19.51 26.10 13.36
CA THR A 163 19.92 26.70 14.65
C THR A 163 21.43 26.71 14.83
N VAL A 164 22.12 25.63 14.48
CA VAL A 164 23.58 25.51 14.58
C VAL A 164 24.27 26.51 13.66
N THR A 165 23.81 26.64 12.41
CA THR A 165 24.34 27.64 11.47
C THR A 165 24.16 29.07 11.97
N ARG A 166 23.02 29.40 12.61
CA ARG A 166 22.82 30.70 13.27
C ARG A 166 23.75 30.91 14.46
N ALA A 167 23.89 29.91 15.33
CA ALA A 167 24.77 30.00 16.50
C ALA A 167 26.25 30.17 16.09
N HIS A 168 26.68 29.49 15.02
CA HIS A 168 28.00 29.64 14.43
C HIS A 168 28.22 31.07 13.90
N ALA A 169 27.28 31.60 13.13
CA ALA A 169 27.33 32.98 12.64
C ALA A 169 27.43 34.00 13.79
N ASP A 170 26.67 33.78 14.86
CA ASP A 170 26.66 34.66 16.02
C ASP A 170 27.98 34.61 16.78
N THR A 171 28.58 33.43 16.91
CA THR A 171 29.90 33.24 17.53
C THR A 171 30.98 33.99 16.74
N ALA A 172 31.01 33.82 15.42
CA ALA A 172 31.95 34.51 14.54
C ALA A 172 31.74 36.05 14.57
N THR A 173 30.48 36.50 14.63
CA THR A 173 30.15 37.94 14.77
C THR A 173 30.73 38.53 16.06
N VAL A 174 30.60 37.80 17.18
CA VAL A 174 31.14 38.23 18.48
C VAL A 174 32.66 38.25 18.46
N GLN A 175 33.30 37.25 17.86
CA GLN A 175 34.75 37.23 17.68
C GLN A 175 35.23 38.43 16.86
N PHE A 176 34.57 38.74 15.74
CA PHE A 176 34.88 39.92 14.94
C PHE A 176 34.70 41.24 15.71
N LEU A 177 33.64 41.37 16.54
CA LEU A 177 33.46 42.56 17.37
C LEU A 177 34.62 42.77 18.35
N ASN A 178 35.22 41.69 18.84
CA ASN A 178 36.35 41.73 19.78
C ASN A 178 37.69 41.97 19.08
N THR A 179 37.94 41.31 17.94
CA THR A 179 39.26 41.32 17.28
C THR A 179 39.37 42.37 16.16
N ASN A 180 38.25 42.80 15.58
CA ASN A 180 38.20 43.56 14.32
C ASN A 180 38.91 42.87 13.14
N ASP A 181 39.15 41.56 13.22
CA ASP A 181 39.86 40.82 12.17
C ASP A 181 38.88 40.33 11.10
N MET A 182 38.93 40.97 9.93
CA MET A 182 38.08 40.60 8.80
C MET A 182 38.46 39.25 8.19
N ASN A 183 39.75 38.92 8.15
CA ASN A 183 40.22 37.66 7.56
C ASN A 183 39.79 36.46 8.40
N ALA A 184 39.82 36.62 9.74
CA ALA A 184 39.29 35.61 10.66
C ALA A 184 37.77 35.40 10.45
N LEU A 185 37.00 36.48 10.29
CA LEU A 185 35.56 36.40 10.06
C LEU A 185 35.22 35.68 8.74
N GLU A 186 35.94 35.97 7.66
CA GLU A 186 35.75 35.31 6.35
C GLU A 186 36.19 33.84 6.38
N SER A 187 37.22 33.52 7.15
CA SER A 187 37.65 32.14 7.39
C SER A 187 36.61 31.34 8.18
N ASP A 188 36.04 31.92 9.24
CA ASP A 188 35.03 31.26 10.07
C ASP A 188 33.68 31.14 9.34
N LEU A 189 33.35 32.08 8.46
CA LEU A 189 32.11 32.12 7.69
C LEU A 189 32.41 32.02 6.19
N ALA A 190 32.67 30.81 5.70
CA ALA A 190 32.96 30.56 4.29
C ALA A 190 31.86 31.02 3.31
N ASN A 191 30.60 31.16 3.77
CA ASN A 191 29.50 31.64 2.93
C ASN A 191 29.43 33.18 2.95
N PRO A 192 29.57 33.87 1.80
CA PRO A 192 29.57 35.33 1.74
C PRO A 192 28.25 35.96 2.26
N ALA A 193 27.11 35.28 2.11
CA ALA A 193 25.85 35.77 2.66
C ALA A 193 25.84 35.80 4.20
N MET A 194 26.54 34.85 4.84
CA MET A 194 26.69 34.80 6.29
C MET A 194 27.66 35.88 6.77
N VAL A 195 28.76 36.12 6.06
CA VAL A 195 29.70 37.23 6.34
C VAL A 195 28.95 38.56 6.29
N ILE A 196 28.18 38.81 5.23
CA ILE A 196 27.38 40.04 5.09
C ILE A 196 26.40 40.18 6.25
N SER A 197 25.74 39.10 6.64
CA SER A 197 24.78 39.11 7.75
C SER A 197 25.45 39.38 9.10
N ALA A 198 26.60 38.76 9.35
CA ALA A 198 27.44 38.99 10.53
C ALA A 198 27.90 40.45 10.60
N LEU A 199 28.41 41.01 9.49
CA LEU A 199 28.84 42.40 9.41
C LEU A 199 27.68 43.37 9.63
N LYS A 200 26.50 43.12 9.04
CA LYS A 200 25.29 43.92 9.31
C LYS A 200 24.93 43.89 10.80
N LYS A 201 25.00 42.70 11.43
CA LYS A 201 24.72 42.52 12.85
C LYS A 201 25.74 43.26 13.73
N ALA A 202 27.02 43.15 13.42
CA ALA A 202 28.12 43.83 14.11
C ALA A 202 28.02 45.36 13.99
N ASN A 203 27.74 45.89 12.80
CA ASN A 203 27.56 47.33 12.58
C ASN A 203 26.35 47.86 13.34
N ARG A 204 25.23 47.14 13.32
CA ARG A 204 24.06 47.51 14.12
C ARG A 204 24.37 47.52 15.62
N PHE A 205 25.13 46.55 16.12
CA PHE A 205 25.56 46.52 17.51
C PHE A 205 26.41 47.75 17.85
N ARG A 206 27.42 48.08 17.04
CA ARG A 206 28.25 49.28 17.25
C ARG A 206 27.40 50.55 17.26
N MET A 207 26.48 50.72 16.32
CA MET A 207 25.55 51.86 16.29
C MET A 207 24.76 52.02 17.59
N LEU A 208 24.18 50.93 18.11
CA LEU A 208 23.46 50.95 19.38
C LEU A 208 24.36 51.29 20.58
N GLN A 209 25.62 50.84 20.57
CA GLN A 209 26.58 51.23 21.61
C GLN A 209 26.95 52.71 21.53
N TYR A 210 27.16 53.24 20.32
CA TYR A 210 27.42 54.67 20.12
C TYR A 210 26.25 55.52 20.60
N GLU A 211 25.02 55.14 20.27
CA GLU A 211 23.81 55.84 20.72
C GLU A 211 23.73 55.91 22.25
N LYS A 212 24.02 54.80 22.95
CA LYS A 212 24.07 54.77 24.42
C LYS A 212 25.15 55.69 25.00
N VAL A 213 26.32 55.76 24.38
CA VAL A 213 27.41 56.64 24.82
C VAL A 213 27.02 58.11 24.61
N VAL A 214 26.40 58.44 23.48
CA VAL A 214 25.90 59.80 23.19
C VAL A 214 24.82 60.21 24.19
N GLN A 215 23.87 59.32 24.51
CA GLN A 215 22.86 59.58 25.54
C GLN A 215 23.49 59.86 26.91
N LYS A 216 24.47 59.04 27.33
CA LYS A 216 25.22 59.28 28.58
C LYS A 216 25.97 60.61 28.56
N LEU A 217 26.58 60.96 27.43
CA LEU A 217 27.27 62.23 27.24
C LEU A 217 26.29 63.42 27.34
N HIS A 218 25.11 63.33 26.75
CA HIS A 218 24.06 64.35 26.87
C HIS A 218 23.62 64.53 28.32
N VAL A 219 23.33 63.43 29.03
CA VAL A 219 22.94 63.49 30.45
C VAL A 219 24.03 64.13 31.31
N ALA A 220 25.30 63.73 31.12
CA ALA A 220 26.42 64.32 31.84
C ALA A 220 26.59 65.82 31.51
N LYS A 221 26.39 66.22 30.25
CA LYS A 221 26.45 67.62 29.82
C LYS A 221 25.35 68.46 30.46
N GLU A 222 24.11 67.95 30.52
CA GLU A 222 23.02 68.62 31.23
C GLU A 222 23.30 68.76 32.73
N GLN A 223 23.91 67.76 33.37
CA GLN A 223 24.31 67.85 34.78
C GLN A 223 25.36 68.95 35.01
N VAL A 224 26.37 69.04 34.14
CA VAL A 224 27.37 70.13 34.19
C VAL A 224 26.73 71.49 34.00
N ASN A 225 25.81 71.63 33.03
CA ASN A 225 25.09 72.88 32.81
C ASN A 225 24.26 73.28 34.04
N ARG A 226 23.51 72.34 34.64
CA ARG A 226 22.76 72.58 35.90
C ARG A 226 23.67 73.02 37.05
N LEU A 227 24.82 72.37 37.24
CA LEU A 227 25.80 72.77 38.26
C LEU A 227 26.39 74.17 37.99
N THR A 228 26.59 74.51 36.72
CA THR A 228 27.09 75.82 36.29
C THR A 228 26.04 76.90 36.56
N GLU A 229 24.75 76.64 36.27
CA GLU A 229 23.64 77.55 36.57
C GLU A 229 23.49 77.79 38.09
N VAL A 230 23.60 76.73 38.91
CA VAL A 230 23.61 76.86 40.37
C VAL A 230 24.81 77.67 40.86
N ALA A 231 26.00 77.49 40.26
CA ALA A 231 27.19 78.29 40.57
C ALA A 231 27.06 79.76 40.14
N MET A 232 26.30 80.07 39.08
CA MET A 232 26.03 81.45 38.66
C MET A 232 24.94 82.14 39.50
N GLN A 233 24.07 81.39 40.17
CA GLN A 233 23.03 81.92 41.08
C GLN A 233 23.51 82.05 42.54
N GLY A 234 24.59 81.35 42.92
CA GLY A 234 25.27 81.50 44.21
C GLY A 234 26.31 82.62 44.20
N GLY A 235 25.86 83.87 44.27
CA GLY A 235 26.72 85.01 44.59
C GLY A 235 27.13 85.02 46.07
N ASP A 236 28.42 85.27 46.30
CA ASP A 236 29.12 85.56 47.57
C ASP A 236 29.62 84.38 48.42
N ALA A 237 30.88 83.97 48.21
CA ALA A 237 31.99 84.16 49.16
C ALA A 237 33.27 83.37 48.79
N ALA A 238 34.40 84.08 48.83
CA ALA A 238 35.78 83.61 49.03
C ALA A 238 36.48 82.72 47.98
N SER A 239 37.41 83.37 47.28
CA SER A 239 38.55 82.81 46.53
C SER A 239 39.35 81.74 47.29
N PRO A 240 39.67 80.59 46.67
CA PRO A 240 40.80 79.76 47.08
C PRO A 240 41.95 79.83 46.06
N ARG A 241 43.02 80.47 46.52
CA ARG A 241 44.45 80.28 46.19
C ARG A 241 44.78 79.16 45.17
N ARG A 242 45.19 79.60 43.99
CA ARG A 242 45.78 78.82 42.88
C ARG A 242 46.96 77.95 43.34
N LYS A 243 46.77 76.63 43.47
CA LYS A 243 47.89 75.66 43.63
C LYS A 243 48.37 75.19 42.25
N LYS A 244 49.69 75.30 42.00
CA LYS A 244 50.37 74.91 40.76
C LYS A 244 50.21 73.40 40.51
N ALA A 245 49.59 73.04 39.40
CA ALA A 245 49.54 71.66 38.90
C ALA A 245 50.94 71.24 38.39
N HIS A 246 51.47 70.14 38.93
CA HIS A 246 52.64 69.47 38.37
C HIS A 246 52.22 68.72 37.10
N LYS A 247 52.90 68.98 35.98
CA LYS A 247 52.73 68.26 34.72
C LYS A 247 53.15 66.79 34.91
N ARG A 248 52.21 65.85 34.77
CA ARG A 248 52.54 64.43 34.48
C ARG A 248 52.51 64.23 32.96
N PRO A 249 53.45 63.48 32.37
CA PRO A 249 53.46 63.24 30.93
C PRO A 249 52.31 62.31 30.53
N HIS A 250 51.66 62.64 29.42
CA HIS A 250 50.65 61.81 28.77
C HIS A 250 51.34 60.69 27.98
N THR A 251 51.29 59.47 28.48
CA THR A 251 51.42 58.27 27.64
C THR A 251 50.01 57.80 27.29
N ALA A 252 49.67 57.80 26.00
CA ALA A 252 48.41 57.24 25.51
C ALA A 252 48.38 55.73 25.80
N GLY A 253 47.68 55.33 26.87
CA GLY A 253 47.34 53.93 27.09
C GLY A 253 46.28 53.46 26.09
N PRO A 254 46.22 52.16 25.75
CA PRO A 254 45.17 51.63 24.89
C PRO A 254 43.79 51.89 25.51
N LEU A 255 42.78 52.12 24.67
CA LEU A 255 41.38 52.23 25.10
C LEU A 255 40.99 51.03 25.96
N PRO A 256 40.11 51.20 26.97
CA PRO A 256 39.74 50.13 27.87
C PRO A 256 39.13 48.97 27.08
N ALA A 257 39.80 47.81 27.10
CA ALA A 257 39.25 46.57 26.62
C ALA A 257 38.03 46.23 27.51
N PHE A 258 36.85 46.25 26.90
CA PHE A 258 35.61 45.95 27.60
C PHE A 258 35.51 44.43 27.76
N ASP A 259 35.53 43.94 29.00
CA ASP A 259 35.42 42.51 29.31
C ASP A 259 33.97 42.04 29.11
N VAL A 260 33.76 41.22 28.08
CA VAL A 260 32.46 40.74 27.56
C VAL A 260 32.02 39.44 28.28
N ARG A 261 32.42 39.23 29.54
CA ARG A 261 31.96 38.07 30.32
C ARG A 261 30.69 38.29 31.15
N GLN A 262 29.97 39.39 30.96
CA GLN A 262 28.63 39.55 31.55
C GLN A 262 27.55 39.02 30.59
N ALA A 263 26.98 37.88 30.96
CA ALA A 263 25.87 37.18 30.31
C ALA A 263 24.58 38.04 30.09
N SER A 264 24.54 39.31 30.52
CA SER A 264 23.42 40.22 30.23
C SER A 264 23.43 40.79 28.80
N MET A 265 24.57 40.75 28.09
CA MET A 265 24.66 41.26 26.72
C MET A 265 24.09 40.31 25.65
N LEU A 266 23.88 39.03 25.98
CA LEU A 266 23.19 38.08 25.10
C LEU A 266 21.66 38.18 25.21
N ALA A 267 21.13 38.76 26.30
CA ALA A 267 19.70 38.98 26.46
C ALA A 267 19.14 40.02 25.47
N SER A 268 19.99 40.91 24.94
CA SER A 268 19.60 41.91 23.93
C SER A 268 19.44 41.35 22.51
N PHE A 269 19.65 40.05 22.32
CA PHE A 269 19.53 39.39 21.01
C PHE A 269 18.13 38.80 20.73
N HIS A 270 17.12 39.03 21.59
CA HIS A 270 15.77 38.48 21.39
C HIS A 270 14.80 39.34 20.56
N ASP A 271 15.09 40.60 20.27
CA ASP A 271 14.11 41.53 19.66
C ASP A 271 14.27 41.79 18.15
N VAL A 272 14.80 40.84 17.36
CA VAL A 272 14.82 41.03 15.90
C VAL A 272 14.67 39.72 15.12
N MET A 273 13.45 39.17 15.09
CA MET A 273 12.92 38.53 13.88
C MET A 273 11.44 38.91 13.74
N PRO A 274 10.94 39.18 12.51
CA PRO A 274 9.52 39.37 12.30
C PRO A 274 8.78 38.06 12.58
N ALA A 275 7.57 38.16 13.13
CA ALA A 275 6.68 37.02 13.32
C ALA A 275 6.53 36.27 12.00
N ALA A 276 6.82 34.96 12.00
CA ALA A 276 6.44 34.09 10.91
C ALA A 276 4.89 34.03 10.84
N PRO A 277 4.27 34.23 9.66
CA PRO A 277 2.83 34.06 9.56
C PRO A 277 2.51 32.56 9.68
N GLY A 278 1.75 32.18 10.71
CA GLY A 278 1.15 30.83 10.80
C GLY A 278 1.21 30.11 12.15
N ALA A 279 1.74 30.71 13.22
CA ALA A 279 1.76 30.07 14.54
C ALA A 279 0.61 30.56 15.44
N SER A 280 -0.62 30.14 15.12
CA SER A 280 -1.71 30.16 16.10
C SER A 280 -2.06 28.72 16.48
N ASN A 281 -1.89 28.42 17.78
CA ASN A 281 -2.21 27.20 18.50
C ASN A 281 -1.33 25.95 18.25
N ALA A 282 -0.29 25.84 19.07
CA ALA A 282 0.15 24.55 19.59
C ALA A 282 0.31 24.67 21.10
N GLN A 283 -0.63 24.08 21.84
CA GLN A 283 -0.55 23.92 23.29
C GLN A 283 0.69 23.10 23.66
N THR A 284 1.43 23.60 24.62
CA THR A 284 2.60 22.98 25.23
C THR A 284 2.17 21.70 25.96
N VAL A 285 2.32 20.54 25.33
CA VAL A 285 2.27 19.25 26.03
C VAL A 285 3.66 18.98 26.59
N VAL A 286 3.79 19.14 27.90
CA VAL A 286 4.97 18.70 28.67
C VAL A 286 4.97 17.18 28.71
N THR A 287 5.81 16.53 27.90
CA THR A 287 6.13 15.11 28.08
C THR A 287 7.45 14.99 28.83
N GLN A 288 7.37 14.41 30.02
CA GLN A 288 8.49 14.09 30.90
C GLN A 288 9.58 13.32 30.15
N GLY A 289 10.83 13.74 30.35
CA GLY A 289 12.00 13.18 29.70
C GLY A 289 12.16 11.68 29.97
N ARG A 290 12.12 10.88 28.91
CA ARG A 290 12.63 9.51 28.93
C ARG A 290 14.06 9.56 28.39
N GLN A 291 15.00 9.18 29.24
CA GLN A 291 16.43 9.15 28.93
C GLN A 291 16.68 8.17 27.77
N LEU A 292 17.08 8.70 26.61
CA LEU A 292 17.51 7.88 25.48
C LEU A 292 18.97 7.49 25.69
N HIS A 293 19.18 6.21 26.00
CA HIS A 293 20.49 5.60 26.05
C HIS A 293 20.97 5.32 24.62
N TRP A 294 22.04 5.98 24.19
CA TRP A 294 22.66 5.76 22.89
C TRP A 294 23.51 4.49 22.96
N MET A 295 23.12 3.44 22.24
CA MET A 295 23.98 2.26 22.06
C MET A 295 24.98 2.51 20.94
N HIS A 296 26.26 2.24 21.20
CA HIS A 296 27.34 2.34 20.22
C HIS A 296 27.17 1.27 19.12
N ARG A 297 27.64 1.62 17.91
CA ARG A 297 27.53 0.85 16.66
C ARG A 297 28.17 -0.55 16.72
N GLU A 298 28.90 -0.87 17.79
CA GLU A 298 29.70 -2.09 17.96
C GLU A 298 28.95 -3.24 18.67
N ASP A 299 27.75 -3.01 19.21
CA ASP A 299 26.97 -4.01 19.96
C ASP A 299 26.00 -4.86 19.12
N LEU A 300 25.94 -4.67 17.80
CA LEU A 300 25.08 -5.47 16.92
C LEU A 300 25.81 -6.72 16.42
N LYS A 301 25.63 -7.85 17.11
CA LYS A 301 26.00 -9.16 16.54
C LYS A 301 25.22 -9.41 15.24
N PRO A 302 25.86 -9.89 14.15
CA PRO A 302 25.17 -10.24 12.93
C PRO A 302 24.15 -11.35 13.21
N ARG A 303 22.88 -11.12 12.89
CA ARG A 303 21.89 -12.19 12.83
C ARG A 303 22.21 -13.05 11.61
N GLU A 304 22.61 -14.30 11.85
CA GLU A 304 22.72 -15.32 10.81
C GLU A 304 21.38 -15.47 10.08
N ILE A 305 21.40 -15.24 8.78
CA ILE A 305 20.29 -15.55 7.88
C ILE A 305 20.37 -17.04 7.60
N ALA A 306 19.59 -17.84 8.32
CA ALA A 306 19.40 -19.25 7.98
C ALA A 306 18.63 -19.32 6.65
N HIS A 307 19.32 -19.72 5.58
CA HIS A 307 18.72 -20.08 4.31
C HIS A 307 17.85 -21.34 4.48
N PRO A 308 16.57 -21.35 4.08
CA PRO A 308 15.85 -22.61 3.94
C PRO A 308 16.33 -23.32 2.67
N ILE A 309 16.61 -24.59 2.90
CA ILE A 309 17.05 -25.64 1.99
C ILE A 309 16.28 -25.63 0.66
N SER A 310 17.06 -25.72 -0.41
CA SER A 310 16.68 -26.08 -1.77
C SER A 310 15.66 -27.22 -1.84
N SER A 311 14.50 -26.96 -2.45
CA SER A 311 13.70 -27.98 -3.14
C SER A 311 13.41 -27.48 -4.54
N ARG A 312 14.25 -27.91 -5.48
CA ARG A 312 13.98 -27.86 -6.92
C ARG A 312 12.70 -28.64 -7.22
N LEU A 313 11.63 -27.93 -7.55
CA LEU A 313 10.62 -28.42 -8.49
C LEU A 313 10.56 -27.40 -9.63
N VAL A 314 11.36 -27.70 -10.65
CA VAL A 314 11.30 -27.03 -11.95
C VAL A 314 10.02 -27.52 -12.63
N LEU A 315 9.01 -26.66 -12.72
CA LEU A 315 7.91 -26.84 -13.67
C LEU A 315 8.18 -25.90 -14.85
N HIS A 316 8.55 -26.49 -15.98
CA HIS A 316 8.66 -25.81 -17.27
C HIS A 316 7.26 -25.40 -17.78
N PRO A 317 7.08 -24.19 -18.35
CA PRO A 317 5.85 -23.79 -19.01
C PRO A 317 5.89 -24.13 -20.51
N ARG A 318 5.34 -25.29 -20.88
CA ARG A 318 4.85 -25.71 -22.21
C ARG A 318 3.79 -26.78 -21.88
N ASP A 319 2.49 -26.61 -22.10
CA ASP A 319 1.78 -26.20 -23.29
C ASP A 319 0.42 -25.63 -22.90
N MET A 320 0.06 -24.42 -23.36
CA MET A 320 -1.34 -23.96 -23.40
C MET A 320 -1.50 -22.98 -24.57
N HIS A 321 -1.45 -23.50 -25.80
CA HIS A 321 -1.98 -22.82 -26.98
C HIS A 321 -2.97 -23.74 -27.70
N LYS A 322 -4.26 -23.37 -27.64
CA LYS A 322 -5.22 -23.34 -28.76
C LYS A 322 -6.58 -22.85 -28.21
N GLU A 323 -6.89 -21.58 -28.47
CA GLU A 323 -7.92 -21.12 -29.44
C GLU A 323 -9.28 -20.89 -28.74
N ASN A 324 -9.60 -19.63 -28.42
CA ASN A 324 -10.34 -18.67 -29.26
C ASN A 324 -11.77 -19.12 -29.59
N HIS A 325 -12.78 -18.50 -28.94
CA HIS A 325 -13.57 -17.41 -29.55
C HIS A 325 -14.86 -17.09 -28.76
N SER A 326 -15.08 -15.78 -28.63
CA SER A 326 -16.36 -15.07 -28.79
C SER A 326 -17.45 -15.23 -27.73
N LEU A 327 -17.82 -14.11 -27.10
CA LEU A 327 -19.15 -13.51 -27.27
C LEU A 327 -19.10 -12.00 -26.94
N HIS A 328 -19.51 -11.19 -27.92
CA HIS A 328 -19.97 -9.78 -27.80
C HIS A 328 -21.17 -9.68 -26.81
N ASP A 329 -21.60 -8.55 -26.24
CA ASP A 329 -21.95 -7.26 -26.85
C ASP A 329 -22.42 -6.24 -25.78
N ARG A 330 -22.48 -4.96 -26.18
CA ARG A 330 -23.10 -3.73 -25.64
C ARG A 330 -22.20 -2.80 -24.81
N SER A 331 -21.50 -1.82 -25.40
CA SER A 331 -21.91 -0.65 -26.23
C SER A 331 -22.53 0.50 -25.42
N THR A 332 -21.67 1.43 -24.99
CA THR A 332 -21.98 2.84 -24.77
C THR A 332 -20.99 3.69 -25.58
N LYS A 333 -21.53 4.53 -26.46
CA LYS A 333 -20.81 5.39 -27.41
C LYS A 333 -20.12 6.57 -26.71
N PRO A 334 -18.98 7.06 -27.24
CA PRO A 334 -18.72 8.50 -27.30
C PRO A 334 -18.65 9.01 -28.74
N LYS A 335 -19.05 10.27 -28.90
CA LYS A 335 -19.17 11.01 -30.17
C LYS A 335 -17.79 11.35 -30.76
N LYS A 336 -17.67 11.29 -32.09
CA LYS A 336 -16.57 11.84 -32.89
C LYS A 336 -16.72 13.36 -33.06
N ALA A 337 -15.61 14.09 -33.01
CA ALA A 337 -15.25 15.16 -33.95
C ALA A 337 -13.73 15.47 -33.84
N ALA A 338 -13.05 15.57 -34.98
CA ALA A 338 -11.64 15.93 -35.18
C ALA A 338 -11.54 17.44 -35.59
N PRO A 339 -10.40 17.99 -36.08
CA PRO A 339 -8.99 17.59 -36.02
C PRO A 339 -8.04 18.72 -35.52
N ALA A 340 -6.76 18.38 -35.46
CA ALA A 340 -5.63 19.25 -35.11
C ALA A 340 -5.46 20.45 -36.07
N HIS A 341 -5.23 21.63 -35.49
CA HIS A 341 -4.63 22.78 -36.18
C HIS A 341 -3.13 22.79 -35.96
N THR A 342 -2.39 22.60 -37.05
CA THR A 342 -1.00 22.99 -37.22
C THR A 342 -0.91 24.52 -37.35
N ASN A 343 -0.11 25.17 -36.50
CA ASN A 343 0.39 26.53 -36.76
C ASN A 343 1.93 26.49 -36.79
N PRO A 344 2.59 26.83 -37.90
CA PRO A 344 3.99 27.19 -37.92
C PRO A 344 4.18 28.72 -37.81
N ILE A 345 5.44 29.13 -37.64
CA ILE A 345 6.02 30.50 -37.78
C ILE A 345 5.66 31.48 -36.63
N THR A 346 6.51 32.29 -35.97
CA THR A 346 7.76 33.02 -36.26
C THR A 346 8.46 33.37 -34.92
N ASN A 347 9.76 33.09 -34.75
CA ASN A 347 10.87 34.06 -34.79
C ASN A 347 10.77 35.29 -33.86
N TRP A 348 11.51 35.32 -32.74
CA TRP A 348 11.98 36.55 -32.08
C TRP A 348 13.35 36.32 -31.43
N LEU A 349 14.39 36.93 -32.03
CA LEU A 349 15.65 37.27 -31.36
C LEU A 349 15.39 38.33 -30.27
N ARG A 350 15.93 38.12 -29.07
CA ARG A 350 16.87 39.04 -28.40
C ARG A 350 17.48 38.38 -27.18
#